data_AF-A0A843ECC3-F1
#
_entry.id   AF-A0A843ECC3-F1
#
_cell.length_a   1.000
_cell.length_b   1.000
_cell.length_c   1.000
_cell.angle_alpha   90.00
_cell.angle_beta   90.00
_cell.angle_gamma   90.00
#
_symmetry.space_group_name_H-M   'P 1'
#
loop_
_entity.id
_entity.type
_entity.pdbx_description
1 polymer ?
#
loop_
_entity_poly.entity_id
_entity_poly.type
_entity_poly.pdbx_seq_one_letter_code
_entity_poly.pdbx_strand_id
1 'polypeptide(L)'
;PMLNDAIAIALGIASKDDLDELRELALKVNEVMSKMFKDIGIILVDFKIEFGKDKDGNIILGDEISPDSCRLWDAETLDMLDKELFRQGKDDEVIDAYEEVFNRLLTEEDRQKWGI
;
A
#
# COMPACT_ATOMS: atom_id res chain seq x y z
N PRO A 1 5.53 13.74 12.08
CA PRO A 1 7.01 13.71 12.26
C PRO A 1 7.48 12.26 12.20
N MET A 2 8.68 12.01 11.68
CA MET A 2 9.25 10.65 11.73
C MET A 2 9.57 10.27 13.19
N LEU A 3 9.30 9.01 13.54
CA LEU A 3 9.61 8.44 14.85
C LEU A 3 10.64 7.31 14.69
N ASN A 4 11.41 7.05 15.75
CA ASN A 4 12.19 5.83 15.91
C ASN A 4 11.61 4.98 17.04
N ASP A 5 12.11 3.75 17.19
CA ASP A 5 11.67 2.80 18.24
C ASP A 5 11.67 3.41 19.63
N ALA A 6 12.76 4.09 20.01
CA ALA A 6 12.91 4.62 21.36
C ALA A 6 11.83 5.66 21.67
N ILE A 7 11.49 6.51 20.70
CA ILE A 7 10.41 7.49 20.86
C ILE A 7 9.06 6.81 20.91
N ALA A 8 8.79 5.83 20.02
CA ALA A 8 7.52 5.10 20.00
C ALA A 8 7.25 4.36 21.32
N ILE A 9 8.27 3.70 21.87
CA ILE A 9 8.23 3.00 23.16
C ILE A 9 8.07 4.01 24.31
N ALA A 10 8.85 5.09 24.34
CA ALA A 10 8.78 6.10 25.40
C ALA A 10 7.43 6.81 25.46
N LEU A 11 6.76 6.98 24.31
CA LEU A 11 5.41 7.53 24.22
C LEU A 11 4.30 6.51 24.52
N GLY A 12 4.63 5.22 24.71
CA GLY A 12 3.66 4.16 24.94
C GLY A 12 2.79 3.84 23.73
N ILE A 13 3.25 4.14 22.51
CA ILE A 13 2.51 3.86 21.26
C ILE A 13 2.52 2.36 20.96
N ALA A 14 3.67 1.72 21.11
CA ALA A 14 3.86 0.30 20.84
C ALA A 14 4.99 -0.25 21.72
N SER A 15 4.89 -1.52 22.11
CA SER A 15 5.98 -2.22 22.79
C SER A 15 7.10 -2.61 21.81
N LYS A 16 8.24 -3.08 22.32
CA LYS A 16 9.32 -3.58 21.46
C LYS A 16 8.87 -4.78 20.62
N ASP A 17 8.14 -5.71 21.23
CA ASP A 17 7.60 -6.89 20.56
C ASP A 17 6.58 -6.50 19.47
N ASP A 18 5.70 -5.53 19.77
CA ASP A 18 4.78 -4.98 18.75
C ASP A 18 5.55 -4.39 17.57
N LEU A 19 6.59 -3.58 17.82
CA LEU A 19 7.38 -2.95 16.75
C LEU A 19 8.12 -3.98 15.88
N ASP A 20 8.58 -5.07 16.48
CA ASP A 20 9.26 -6.14 15.75
C ASP A 20 8.25 -6.92 14.88
N GLU A 21 7.08 -7.28 15.41
CA GLU A 21 5.99 -7.92 14.65
C GLU A 21 5.48 -7.02 13.51
N LEU A 22 5.30 -5.71 13.76
CA LEU A 22 4.88 -4.74 12.76
C LEU A 22 5.86 -4.68 11.58
N ARG A 23 7.17 -4.77 11.82
CA ARG A 23 8.18 -4.80 10.75
C ARG A 23 8.14 -6.10 9.96
N GLU A 24 8.00 -7.23 10.63
CA GLU A 24 7.86 -8.53 9.95
C GLU A 24 6.63 -8.53 9.04
N LEU A 25 5.49 -8.07 9.53
CA LEU A 25 4.26 -7.94 8.76
C LEU A 25 4.41 -6.95 7.60
N ALA A 26 5.03 -5.78 7.81
CA ALA A 26 5.26 -4.80 6.75
C ALA A 26 6.16 -5.35 5.63
N LEU A 27 7.22 -6.08 5.97
CA LEU A 27 8.09 -6.72 4.98
C LEU A 27 7.37 -7.83 4.21
N LYS A 28 6.50 -8.60 4.88
CA LYS A 28 5.67 -9.62 4.24
C LYS A 28 4.64 -9.00 3.29
N VAL A 29 4.00 -7.91 3.70
CA VAL A 29 3.10 -7.13 2.83
C VAL A 29 3.85 -6.64 1.59
N ASN A 30 5.07 -6.10 1.77
CA ASN A 30 5.93 -5.70 0.66
C ASN A 30 6.21 -6.86 -0.29
N GLU A 31 6.61 -8.03 0.20
CA GLU A 31 6.88 -9.20 -0.65
C GLU A 31 5.67 -9.58 -1.51
N VAL A 32 4.48 -9.67 -0.89
CA VAL A 32 3.24 -10.03 -1.57
C VAL A 32 2.85 -8.98 -2.60
N MET A 33 2.82 -7.70 -2.21
CA MET A 33 2.40 -6.61 -3.09
C MET A 33 3.39 -6.36 -4.22
N SER A 34 4.70 -6.35 -3.94
CA SER A 34 5.72 -6.18 -4.98
C SER A 34 5.63 -7.26 -6.05
N LYS A 35 5.38 -8.52 -5.65
CA LYS A 35 5.17 -9.61 -6.61
C LYS A 35 3.90 -9.38 -7.43
N MET A 36 2.78 -9.10 -6.75
CA MET A 36 1.48 -8.88 -7.38
C MET A 36 1.53 -7.76 -8.43
N PHE A 37 2.09 -6.59 -8.08
CA PHE A 37 2.20 -5.46 -9.01
C PHE A 37 3.18 -5.74 -10.16
N LYS A 38 4.30 -6.41 -9.86
CA LYS A 38 5.27 -6.79 -10.89
C LYS A 38 4.66 -7.69 -11.96
N ASP A 39 3.82 -8.65 -11.56
CA ASP A 39 3.17 -9.59 -12.47
C ASP A 39 2.20 -8.90 -13.45
N ILE A 40 1.76 -7.66 -13.15
CA ILE A 40 0.89 -6.83 -13.99
C ILE A 40 1.60 -5.59 -14.56
N GLY A 41 2.94 -5.60 -14.58
CA GLY A 41 3.73 -4.53 -15.20
C GLY A 41 3.74 -3.20 -14.42
N ILE A 42 3.57 -3.26 -13.09
CA ILE A 42 3.63 -2.10 -12.20
C ILE A 42 4.80 -2.29 -11.21
N ILE A 43 5.55 -1.22 -10.98
CA ILE A 43 6.58 -1.14 -9.94
C ILE A 43 5.94 -0.56 -8.68
N LEU A 44 5.95 -1.33 -7.59
CA LEU A 44 5.68 -0.82 -6.25
C LEU A 44 6.93 -0.13 -5.72
N VAL A 45 6.93 1.21 -5.71
CA VAL A 45 8.09 2.02 -5.29
C VAL A 45 8.19 2.08 -3.77
N ASP A 46 7.09 2.46 -3.13
CA ASP A 46 6.90 2.44 -1.68
C ASP A 46 5.41 2.43 -1.34
N PHE A 47 5.09 2.18 -0.07
CA PHE A 47 3.72 2.24 0.43
C PHE A 47 3.71 2.57 1.93
N LYS A 48 2.54 2.98 2.41
CA LYS A 48 2.24 3.18 3.83
C LYS A 48 1.05 2.31 4.20
N ILE A 49 1.15 1.65 5.35
CA ILE A 49 0.08 0.84 5.95
C ILE A 49 -0.09 1.23 7.41
N GLU A 50 -1.29 0.99 7.94
CA GLU A 50 -1.58 1.15 9.36
C GLU A 50 -2.06 -0.17 9.95
N PHE A 51 -1.73 -0.38 11.22
CA PHE A 51 -2.13 -1.58 11.95
C PHE A 51 -2.94 -1.20 13.18
N GLY A 52 -3.87 -2.07 13.54
CA GLY A 52 -4.63 -2.00 14.79
C GLY A 52 -4.51 -3.29 15.57
N LYS A 53 -5.00 -3.28 16.81
CA LYS A 53 -5.20 -4.49 17.59
C LYS A 53 -6.68 -4.86 17.62
N ASP A 54 -6.99 -6.13 17.40
CA ASP A 54 -8.34 -6.65 17.56
C ASP A 54 -8.70 -6.82 19.05
N LYS A 55 -9.92 -7.31 19.32
CA LYS A 55 -10.42 -7.56 20.69
C LYS A 55 -9.59 -8.56 21.49
N ASP A 56 -8.85 -9.43 20.82
CA ASP A 56 -8.04 -10.48 21.43
C ASP A 56 -6.56 -10.03 21.56
N GLY A 57 -6.23 -8.83 21.06
CA GLY A 57 -4.90 -8.23 21.12
C GLY A 57 -4.01 -8.54 19.91
N ASN A 58 -4.54 -9.22 18.88
CA ASN A 58 -3.76 -9.56 17.69
C ASN A 58 -3.52 -8.33 16.83
N ILE A 59 -2.31 -8.20 16.27
CA ILE A 59 -1.99 -7.14 15.31
C ILE A 59 -2.60 -7.49 13.95
N ILE A 60 -3.46 -6.60 13.45
CA ILE A 60 -4.18 -6.76 12.18
C ILE A 60 -3.89 -5.55 11.30
N LEU A 61 -3.67 -5.79 10.02
CA LEU A 61 -3.60 -4.74 9.01
C LEU A 61 -4.95 -4.03 8.91
N GLY A 62 -4.95 -2.71 9.10
CA GLY A 62 -6.13 -1.86 9.00
C GLY A 62 -6.04 -0.88 7.83
N ASP A 63 -6.82 0.21 7.92
CA ASP A 63 -6.87 1.30 6.94
C ASP A 63 -7.15 0.78 5.52
N GLU A 64 -6.43 1.28 4.50
CA GLU A 64 -6.59 0.92 3.11
C GLU A 64 -5.26 0.63 2.42
N ILE A 65 -5.33 -0.06 1.28
CA ILE A 65 -4.23 -0.20 0.31
C ILE A 65 -4.78 0.24 -1.04
N SER A 66 -4.22 1.31 -1.58
CA SER A 66 -4.75 2.03 -2.74
C SER A 66 -3.62 2.80 -3.45
N PRO A 67 -3.83 3.33 -4.66
CA PRO A 67 -2.90 4.29 -5.27
C PRO A 67 -2.77 5.61 -4.46
N ASP A 68 -3.62 5.82 -3.44
CA ASP A 68 -3.52 6.92 -2.49
C ASP A 68 -2.42 6.70 -1.43
N SER A 69 -2.24 5.43 -1.03
CA SER A 69 -1.31 4.98 0.02
C SER A 69 -0.04 4.29 -0.52
N CYS A 70 0.03 4.06 -1.83
CA CYS A 70 1.17 3.45 -2.53
C CYS A 70 1.72 4.41 -3.59
N ARG A 71 3.04 4.34 -3.84
CA ARG A 71 3.64 4.88 -5.07
C ARG A 71 3.79 3.76 -6.08
N LEU A 72 3.17 3.92 -7.24
CA LEU A 72 3.03 2.91 -8.27
C LEU A 72 3.48 3.52 -9.60
N TRP A 73 4.48 2.92 -10.24
CA TRP A 73 4.95 3.37 -11.55
C TRP A 73 4.72 2.29 -12.60
N ASP A 74 4.41 2.70 -13.82
CA ASP A 74 4.44 1.79 -14.96
C ASP A 74 5.86 1.23 -15.15
N ALA A 75 5.99 -0.09 -15.34
CA ALA A 75 7.29 -0.73 -15.39
C ALA A 75 8.09 -0.44 -16.67
N GLU A 76 7.43 -0.05 -17.76
CA GLU A 76 8.07 0.25 -19.05
C GLU A 76 8.36 1.75 -19.18
N THR A 77 7.40 2.61 -18.84
CA THR A 77 7.51 4.06 -19.06
C THR A 77 8.00 4.83 -17.84
N LEU A 78 7.89 4.25 -16.64
CA LEU A 78 8.08 4.92 -15.34
C LEU A 78 7.07 6.06 -15.09
N ASP A 79 5.96 6.08 -15.82
CA ASP A 79 4.87 7.01 -15.55
C ASP A 79 4.23 6.71 -14.20
N MET A 80 3.82 7.76 -13.49
CA MET A 80 3.18 7.63 -12.19
C MET A 80 1.73 7.19 -12.36
N LEU A 81 1.32 6.20 -11.57
CA LEU A 81 -0.02 5.63 -11.56
C LEU A 81 -0.71 5.84 -10.18
N ASP A 82 -0.31 6.90 -9.47
CA ASP A 82 -0.65 7.10 -8.06
C ASP A 82 -0.86 8.59 -7.71
N LYS A 83 -1.18 8.85 -6.44
CA LYS A 83 -1.47 10.18 -5.89
C LYS A 83 -0.38 11.23 -6.11
N GLU A 84 0.83 10.82 -6.46
CA GLU A 84 1.90 11.76 -6.82
C GLU A 84 1.52 12.65 -8.01
N LEU A 85 0.66 12.19 -8.93
CA LEU A 85 0.10 13.02 -10.00
C LEU A 85 -0.61 14.26 -9.45
N PHE A 86 -1.50 14.08 -8.48
CA PHE A 86 -2.17 15.18 -7.79
C PHE A 86 -1.18 16.10 -7.07
N ARG A 87 -0.16 15.53 -6.40
CA ARG A 87 0.87 16.32 -5.70
C ARG A 87 1.69 17.19 -6.65
N GLN A 88 1.80 16.77 -7.92
CA GLN A 88 2.48 17.51 -8.98
C GLN A 88 1.53 18.43 -9.79
N GLY A 89 0.25 18.51 -9.42
CA GLY A 89 -0.75 19.38 -10.05
C GLY A 89 -1.31 18.85 -11.37
N LYS A 90 -1.23 17.53 -11.61
CA LYS A 90 -1.79 16.81 -12.76
C LYS A 90 -3.16 16.22 -12.41
N ASP A 91 -4.06 17.07 -11.90
CA ASP A 91 -5.32 16.64 -11.29
C ASP A 91 -6.24 15.89 -12.27
N ASP A 92 -6.17 16.22 -13.55
CA ASP A 92 -6.93 15.61 -14.63
C ASP A 92 -6.46 14.19 -14.99
N GLU A 93 -5.23 13.81 -14.65
CA GLU A 93 -4.64 12.49 -14.95
C GLU A 93 -4.87 11.46 -13.81
N VAL A 94 -5.30 11.90 -12.63
CA VAL A 94 -5.35 11.06 -11.41
C VAL A 94 -6.33 9.90 -11.55
N ILE A 95 -7.54 10.17 -12.03
CA ILE A 95 -8.58 9.14 -12.14
C ILE A 95 -8.20 8.12 -13.20
N ASP A 96 -7.70 8.56 -14.35
CA ASP A 96 -7.24 7.68 -15.42
C ASP A 96 -6.14 6.73 -14.93
N ALA A 97 -5.18 7.24 -14.15
CA ALA A 97 -4.14 6.42 -13.52
C ALA A 97 -4.71 5.37 -12.57
N TYR A 98 -5.72 5.72 -11.77
CA TYR A 98 -6.32 4.79 -10.81
C TYR A 98 -7.15 3.72 -11.51
N GLU A 99 -7.87 4.10 -12.57
CA GLU A 99 -8.58 3.16 -13.45
C GLU A 99 -7.60 2.21 -14.16
N GLU A 100 -6.43 2.68 -14.58
CA GLU A 100 -5.39 1.84 -15.17
C GLU A 100 -4.89 0.78 -14.17
N VAL A 101 -4.57 1.18 -12.93
CA VAL A 101 -4.18 0.23 -11.87
C VAL A 101 -5.29 -0.79 -11.62
N PHE A 102 -6.54 -0.33 -11.50
CA PHE A 102 -7.71 -1.19 -11.31
C PHE A 102 -7.87 -2.20 -12.46
N ASN A 103 -7.73 -1.75 -13.69
CA ASN A 103 -7.93 -2.58 -14.87
C ASN A 103 -6.87 -3.66 -15.03
N ARG A 104 -5.62 -3.36 -14.68
CA ARG A 104 -4.52 -4.32 -14.68
C ARG A 104 -4.61 -5.32 -13.53
N LEU A 105 -5.13 -4.90 -12.38
CA LEU A 105 -5.19 -5.73 -11.17
C LEU A 105 -6.29 -6.79 -11.23
N LEU A 106 -7.46 -6.45 -11.79
CA LEU A 106 -8.60 -7.37 -11.79
C LEU A 106 -8.45 -8.47 -12.83
N THR A 107 -8.59 -9.71 -12.35
CA THR A 107 -8.74 -10.86 -13.22
C THR A 107 -10.16 -10.94 -13.79
N GLU A 108 -10.35 -11.75 -14.85
CA GLU A 108 -11.68 -12.04 -15.39
C GLU A 108 -12.60 -12.69 -14.33
N GLU A 109 -12.03 -13.51 -13.44
CA GLU A 109 -12.76 -14.11 -12.32
C GLU A 109 -13.25 -13.04 -11.33
N ASP A 110 -12.41 -12.05 -11.00
CA ASP A 110 -12.79 -10.96 -10.10
C ASP A 110 -13.91 -10.11 -10.70
N ARG A 111 -13.84 -9.82 -12.00
CA ARG A 111 -14.87 -9.06 -12.73
C ARG A 111 -16.22 -9.77 -12.67
N GLN A 112 -16.24 -11.08 -12.96
CA GLN A 112 -17.45 -11.89 -12.87
C GLN A 112 -18.00 -11.96 -11.43
N LYS A 113 -17.12 -12.12 -10.45
CA LYS A 113 -17.49 -12.20 -9.04
C LYS A 113 -18.16 -10.91 -8.55
N TRP A 114 -17.69 -9.75 -9.03
CA TRP A 114 -18.14 -8.44 -8.54
C TRP A 114 -19.17 -7.77 -9.47
N GLY A 115 -19.45 -8.35 -10.63
CA GLY A 115 -20.48 -7.86 -11.56
C GLY A 115 -20.11 -6.55 -12.24
N ILE A 116 -18.82 -6.37 -12.54
CA ILE A 116 -18.23 -5.18 -13.17
C ILE A 116 -17.58 -5.51 -14.52
#